data_AF-E8LHF3-F1
#
_entry.id   AF-E8LHF3-F1
#
_cell.length_a   1.000
_cell.length_b   1.000
_cell.length_c   1.000
_cell.angle_alpha   90.00
_cell.angle_beta   90.00
_cell.angle_gamma   90.00
#
_symmetry.space_group_name_H-M   'P 1'
#
loop_
_entity.id
_entity.type
_entity.pdbx_description
1 polymer ?
#
loop_
_entity_poly.entity_id
_entity_poly.type
_entity_poly.pdbx_seq_one_letter_code
_entity_poly.pdbx_strand_id
1 'polypeptide(L)' 'MRTKSWTKTGIKDFILSLDKYLHWYNEHRIKASLGYKSPVQYRQSLGIMN' A
#
# COMPACT_ATOMS: atom_id res chain seq x y z
N MET A 1 0.89 10.66 15.32
CA MET A 1 1.22 9.54 14.42
C MET A 1 2.03 8.54 15.22
N ARG A 2 1.46 7.37 15.58
CA ARG A 2 2.21 6.34 16.35
C ARG A 2 3.12 5.60 15.37
N THR A 3 4.43 5.73 15.52
CA THR A 3 5.39 4.90 14.79
C THR A 3 5.30 3.48 15.34
N LYS A 4 4.91 2.53 14.49
CA LYS A 4 4.91 1.12 14.87
C LYS A 4 6.38 0.69 15.00
N SER A 5 6.79 0.30 16.21
CA SER A 5 8.15 -0.19 16.44
C SER A 5 8.23 -1.65 15.99
N TRP A 6 9.19 -1.95 15.12
CA TRP A 6 9.38 -3.27 14.51
C TRP A 6 10.50 -4.09 15.19
N THR A 7 11.18 -3.51 16.18
CA THR A 7 12.37 -4.09 16.82
C THR A 7 12.10 -5.39 17.59
N LYS A 8 10.83 -5.72 17.85
CA LYS A 8 10.40 -6.98 18.49
C LYS A 8 9.56 -7.88 17.58
N THR A 9 9.43 -7.54 16.30
CA THR A 9 8.62 -8.30 15.35
C THR A 9 9.51 -9.37 14.72
N GLY A 10 9.09 -10.65 14.81
CA GLY A 10 9.79 -11.72 14.11
C GLY A 10 9.74 -11.51 12.60
N ILE A 11 10.74 -12.02 11.86
CA ILE A 11 10.84 -11.82 10.40
C ILE A 11 9.56 -12.24 9.66
N LYS A 12 8.92 -13.34 10.09
CA LYS A 12 7.66 -13.83 9.52
C LYS A 12 6.51 -12.83 9.72
N ASP A 13 6.36 -12.31 10.93
CA ASP A 13 5.31 -11.34 11.27
C ASP A 13 5.54 -10.00 10.57
N PHE A 14 6.81 -9.63 10.35
CA PHE A 14 7.18 -8.45 9.60
C PHE A 14 6.78 -8.60 8.13
N ILE A 15 7.13 -9.72 7.49
CA ILE A 15 6.75 -10.01 6.10
C ILE A 15 5.23 -9.97 5.94
N LEU A 16 4.48 -10.62 6.83
CA LEU A 16 3.01 -10.60 6.78
C LEU A 16 2.42 -9.20 6.97
N SER A 17 3.02 -8.39 7.85
CA SER A 17 2.57 -7.02 8.07
C SER A 17 2.88 -6.11 6.88
N LEU A 18 4.04 -6.29 6.27
CA LEU A 18 4.48 -5.55 5.09
C LEU A 18 3.60 -5.89 3.88
N ASP A 19 3.34 -7.17 3.66
CA ASP A 19 2.47 -7.66 2.58
C ASP A 19 1.06 -7.04 2.67
N LYS A 20 0.42 -7.11 3.85
CA LYS A 20 -0.87 -6.46 4.10
C LYS A 20 -0.84 -4.96 3.86
N TYR A 21 0.25 -4.29 4.26
CA TYR A 21 0.41 -2.86 4.04
C TYR A 21 0.54 -2.53 2.55
N LEU A 22 1.30 -3.32 1.79
CA LEU A 22 1.48 -3.12 0.35
C LEU A 22 0.18 -3.32 -0.43
N HIS A 23 -0.61 -4.35 -0.09
CA HIS A 23 -1.94 -4.55 -0.67
C HIS A 23 -2.85 -3.35 -0.41
N TRP A 24 -2.98 -2.92 0.85
CA TRP A 24 -3.77 -1.75 1.19
C TRP A 24 -3.26 -0.47 0.48
N TYR A 25 -1.95 -0.25 0.46
CA TYR A 25 -1.34 0.92 -0.18
C TYR A 25 -1.65 0.96 -1.67
N ASN A 26 -1.56 -0.18 -2.36
CA ASN A 26 -1.77 -0.23 -3.80
C ASN A 26 -3.24 -0.14 -4.21
N GLU A 27 -4.13 -0.77 -3.45
CA GLU A 27 -5.53 -0.95 -3.85
C GLU A 27 -6.46 0.10 -3.24
N HIS A 28 -6.20 0.53 -2.00
CA HIS A 28 -7.16 1.29 -1.20
C HIS A 28 -6.70 2.71 -0.87
N ARG A 29 -5.39 2.97 -0.81
CA ARG A 29 -4.89 4.29 -0.42
C ARG A 29 -5.13 5.34 -1.50
N ILE A 30 -6.04 6.27 -1.24
CA ILE A 30 -6.37 7.38 -2.14
C ILE A 30 -5.30 8.47 -2.07
N LYS A 31 -4.86 8.99 -3.23
CA LYS A 31 -3.92 10.11 -3.32
C LYS A 31 -4.49 11.23 -4.20
N ALA A 32 -4.53 12.45 -3.67
CA ALA A 32 -4.99 13.63 -4.42
C ALA A 32 -4.15 13.88 -5.68
N SER A 33 -2.83 13.68 -5.60
CA SER A 33 -1.92 13.82 -6.75
C SER A 33 -2.17 12.82 -7.88
N LEU A 34 -2.94 11.76 -7.62
CA LEU A 34 -3.37 10.77 -8.62
C LEU A 34 -4.80 11.05 -9.12
N GLY A 35 -5.33 12.25 -8.88
CA GLY A 35 -6.72 12.59 -9.18
C GLY A 35 -7.70 11.85 -8.27
N TYR A 36 -7.36 11.72 -6.98
CA TYR A 36 -8.17 11.02 -5.98
C TYR A 36 -8.42 9.54 -6.29
N LYS A 37 -7.43 8.87 -6.89
CA LYS A 37 -7.44 7.42 -7.18
C LYS A 37 -6.48 6.67 -6.27
N SER A 38 -6.71 5.36 -6.11
CA SER A 38 -5.68 4.45 -5.61
C SER A 38 -4.58 4.21 -6.67
N PRO A 39 -3.38 3.73 -6.28
CA PRO A 39 -2.33 3.42 -7.24
C PRO A 39 -2.75 2.45 -8.36
N VAL A 40 -3.54 1.41 -8.04
CA VAL A 40 -4.07 0.48 -9.05
C VAL A 40 -5.04 1.19 -9.99
N GLN A 41 -6.03 1.91 -9.46
CA GLN A 41 -7.00 2.65 -10.28
C GLN A 41 -6.34 3.69 -11.18
N TYR A 42 -5.29 4.34 -10.67
CA TYR A 42 -4.51 5.28 -11.47
C TYR A 42 -3.83 4.60 -12.66
N ARG A 43 -3.13 3.48 -12.43
CA ARG A 43 -2.48 2.71 -13.51
C ARG A 43 -3.47 2.16 -14.52
N GLN A 44 -4.63 1.69 -14.07
CA GLN A 44 -5.74 1.30 -14.97
C GLN A 44 -6.21 2.47 -15.82
N SER A 45 -6.37 3.66 -15.23
CA SER A 45 -6.76 4.86 -15.99
C SER A 45 -5.70 5.36 -16.98
N LEU A 46 -4.45 4.89 -16.85
CA LEU A 46 -3.37 5.14 -17.81
C LEU A 46 -3.25 4.04 -18.88
N GLY A 47 -4.02 2.94 -18.78
CA GLY A 47 -3.90 1.78 -19.66
C GLY A 47 -2.60 0.97 -19.49
N ILE A 48 -1.91 1.12 -18.34
CA ILE A 48 -0.66 0.41 -18.04
C ILE A 48 -0.92 -0.95 -17.37
N MET A 49 -2.10 -1.10 -16.77
CA MET A 49 -2.58 -2.35 -16.19
C MET A 49 -3.95 -2.67 -16.76
N ASN A 50 -4.11 -3.90 -17.25
CA ASN A 50 -5.37 -4.49 -17.68
C ASN A 50 -5.87 -5.47 -16.61
#